data_AF-A0A969GTC1-F1
#
_entry.id   AF-A0A969GTC1-F1
#
_cell.length_a   1.000
_cell.length_b   1.000
_cell.length_c   1.000
_cell.angle_alpha   90.00
_cell.angle_beta   90.00
_cell.angle_gamma   90.00
#
_symmetry.space_group_name_H-M   'P 1'
#
loop_
_entity.id
_entity.type
_entity.pdbx_description
1 polymer ?
#
loop_
_entity_poly.entity_id
_entity_poly.type
_entity_poly.pdbx_seq_one_letter_code
_entity_poly.pdbx_strand_id
1 'polypeptide(L)'
;MAAGENLTLLGGTVVNTGTLHAPGGQITVAAIPGSQRVRLNHANMVLGLEIAPWQGATALPTAQSLPQLLTGGAVSAATGLSVDPDGTVRLSSGEAIASNPGTTMIAGTVDASLVGATGGQVLATGDRVELREANIDVYGTGGTATLTATNDLTITESQIRTGGDLTLLAETVQIQDTAATPIGLQAGDSLTIEGTDAVEIFALNHPGSGFYANADMVLRSSQRVQGDANFWSGGNFRIEQLNGDLGGLV
;
A
#
# COMPACT_ATOMS: atom_id res chain seq x y z
N MET A 1 -0.67 -10.31 16.67
CA MET A 1 -1.38 -11.40 15.98
C MET A 1 -0.47 -12.61 15.97
N ALA A 2 -1.01 -13.83 15.94
CA ALA A 2 -0.20 -15.03 15.73
C ALA A 2 0.26 -15.13 14.26
N ALA A 3 1.29 -15.93 14.00
CA ALA A 3 1.79 -16.10 12.63
C ALA A 3 0.73 -16.77 11.73
N GLY A 4 0.59 -16.26 10.50
CA GLY A 4 -0.39 -16.73 9.51
C GLY A 4 -1.81 -16.19 9.69
N GLU A 5 -2.08 -15.35 10.70
CA GLU A 5 -3.37 -14.67 10.85
C GLU A 5 -3.49 -13.48 9.90
N ASN A 6 -4.72 -13.19 9.44
CA ASN A 6 -4.96 -12.11 8.49
C ASN A 6 -5.52 -10.87 9.20
N LEU A 7 -5.12 -9.70 8.71
CA LEU A 7 -5.61 -8.39 9.13
C LEU A 7 -6.25 -7.68 7.93
N THR A 8 -7.41 -7.08 8.12
CA THR A 8 -8.09 -6.35 7.05
C THR A 8 -8.65 -5.02 7.57
N LEU A 9 -8.26 -3.93 6.90
CA LEU A 9 -8.78 -2.59 7.12
C LEU A 9 -9.58 -2.18 5.88
N LEU A 10 -10.86 -1.89 6.09
CA LEU A 10 -11.82 -1.54 5.04
C LEU A 10 -12.58 -0.29 5.44
N GLY A 11 -12.75 0.65 4.51
CA GLY A 11 -13.48 1.90 4.75
C GLY A 11 -13.70 2.71 3.48
N GLY A 12 -14.45 3.81 3.59
CA GLY A 12 -14.58 4.77 2.47
C GLY A 12 -13.27 5.50 2.17
N THR A 13 -12.49 5.77 3.22
CA THR A 13 -11.10 6.22 3.19
C THR A 13 -10.40 5.43 4.30
N VAL A 14 -9.19 4.93 4.04
CA VAL A 14 -8.43 4.17 5.03
C VAL A 14 -7.07 4.82 5.21
N VAL A 15 -6.69 5.06 6.46
CA VAL A 15 -5.43 5.71 6.81
C VAL A 15 -4.72 4.88 7.88
N ASN A 16 -3.50 4.42 7.58
CA ASN A 16 -2.60 3.85 8.58
C ASN A 16 -1.43 4.80 8.82
N THR A 17 -1.24 5.23 10.07
CA THR A 17 -0.11 6.07 10.50
C THR A 17 0.73 5.38 11.58
N GLY A 18 0.37 4.13 11.92
CA GLY A 18 1.01 3.33 12.95
C GLY A 18 1.54 2.04 12.36
N THR A 19 1.54 0.99 13.17
CA THR A 19 2.02 -0.33 12.76
C THR A 19 0.85 -1.29 12.57
N LEU A 20 0.72 -1.84 11.36
CA LEU A 20 -0.06 -3.05 11.09
C LEU A 20 0.88 -4.24 11.11
N HIS A 21 0.58 -5.28 11.89
CA HIS A 21 1.50 -6.41 12.09
C HIS A 21 0.78 -7.76 12.05
N ALA A 22 1.12 -8.59 11.06
CA ALA A 22 0.56 -9.93 10.84
C ALA A 22 1.61 -10.90 10.22
N PRO A 23 2.57 -11.42 11.01
CA PRO A 23 3.70 -12.21 10.50
C PRO A 23 3.28 -13.41 9.66
N GLY A 24 3.76 -13.52 8.42
CA GLY A 24 3.43 -14.64 7.52
C GLY A 24 1.95 -14.71 7.11
N GLY A 25 1.13 -13.75 7.52
CA GLY A 25 -0.29 -13.65 7.20
C GLY A 25 -0.56 -12.64 6.10
N GLN A 26 -1.84 -12.40 5.81
CA GLN A 26 -2.26 -11.39 4.84
C GLN A 26 -2.70 -10.09 5.54
N ILE A 27 -2.19 -8.94 5.08
CA ILE A 27 -2.69 -7.62 5.46
C ILE A 27 -3.34 -6.98 4.23
N THR A 28 -4.63 -6.68 4.34
CA THR A 28 -5.38 -5.95 3.30
C THR A 28 -5.76 -4.57 3.83
N VAL A 29 -5.39 -3.53 3.09
CA VAL A 29 -5.76 -2.13 3.36
C VAL A 29 -6.51 -1.60 2.14
N ALA A 30 -7.83 -1.45 2.26
CA ALA A 30 -8.71 -1.23 1.12
C ALA A 30 -9.70 -0.10 1.37
N ALA A 31 -9.60 0.95 0.54
CA ALA A 31 -10.56 2.04 0.50
C ALA A 31 -11.56 1.78 -0.64
N ILE A 32 -12.84 1.70 -0.30
CA ILE A 32 -13.90 1.41 -1.26
C ILE A 32 -14.73 2.69 -1.47
N PRO A 33 -14.76 3.28 -2.67
CA PRO A 33 -15.47 4.52 -2.90
C PRO A 33 -16.99 4.36 -2.73
N GLY A 34 -17.62 5.40 -2.17
CA GLY A 34 -19.07 5.50 -2.03
C GLY A 34 -19.67 4.77 -0.82
N SER A 35 -20.99 4.53 -0.87
CA SER A 35 -21.75 3.89 0.21
C SER A 35 -21.87 2.37 0.02
N GLN A 36 -20.81 1.73 -0.47
CA GLN A 36 -20.85 0.30 -0.80
C GLN A 36 -20.95 -0.55 0.47
N ARG A 37 -21.81 -1.57 0.44
CA ARG A 37 -21.93 -2.55 1.52
C ARG A 37 -20.80 -3.55 1.38
N VAL A 38 -20.02 -3.74 2.43
CA VAL A 38 -18.96 -4.75 2.44
C VAL A 38 -19.50 -6.04 3.03
N ARG A 39 -19.27 -7.16 2.34
CA ARG A 39 -19.62 -8.49 2.84
C ARG A 39 -18.36 -9.29 3.13
N LEU A 40 -18.12 -9.59 4.40
CA LEU A 40 -17.01 -10.42 4.85
C LEU A 40 -17.47 -11.88 4.94
N ASN A 41 -16.80 -12.77 4.21
CA ASN A 41 -16.98 -14.21 4.33
C ASN A 41 -15.64 -14.83 4.72
N HIS A 42 -15.65 -15.75 5.69
CA HIS A 42 -14.47 -16.50 6.09
C HIS A 42 -14.71 -17.99 5.85
N ALA A 43 -13.64 -18.76 5.58
CA ALA A 43 -13.74 -20.18 5.24
C ALA A 43 -14.44 -21.04 6.31
N ASN A 44 -14.58 -20.52 7.53
CA ASN A 44 -15.28 -21.16 8.65
C ASN A 44 -16.53 -20.39 9.12
N MET A 45 -17.03 -19.43 8.33
CA MET A 45 -18.24 -18.68 8.61
C MET A 45 -19.38 -19.17 7.71
N VAL A 46 -20.44 -19.72 8.33
CA VAL A 46 -21.67 -20.15 7.62
C VAL A 46 -22.51 -18.94 7.17
N LEU A 47 -22.42 -17.83 7.91
CA LEU A 47 -23.10 -16.57 7.61
C LEU A 47 -22.06 -15.49 7.32
N GLY A 48 -22.23 -14.78 6.20
CA GLY A 48 -21.40 -13.61 5.89
C GLY A 48 -21.81 -12.41 6.75
N LEU A 49 -20.82 -11.62 7.19
CA LEU A 49 -21.07 -10.37 7.89
C LEU A 49 -21.20 -9.24 6.86
N GLU A 50 -22.36 -8.58 6.82
CA GLU A 50 -22.55 -7.37 6.03
C GLU A 50 -22.35 -6.12 6.89
N ILE A 51 -21.47 -5.23 6.44
CA ILE A 51 -21.16 -3.96 7.11
C ILE A 51 -21.64 -2.82 6.22
N ALA A 52 -22.51 -1.98 6.76
CA ALA A 52 -22.97 -0.76 6.11
C ALA A 52 -21.97 0.39 6.37
N PRO A 53 -21.85 1.36 5.43
CA PRO A 53 -21.01 2.53 5.65
C PRO A 53 -21.47 3.34 6.86
N TRP A 54 -20.50 3.89 7.61
CA TRP A 54 -20.78 4.78 8.73
C TRP A 54 -21.41 6.09 8.23
N GLN A 55 -22.64 6.38 8.66
CA GLN A 55 -23.45 7.54 8.21
C GLN A 55 -23.27 8.80 9.08
N GLY A 56 -22.12 8.95 9.76
CA GLY A 56 -21.78 10.20 10.46
C GLY A 56 -22.69 10.54 11.65
N ALA A 57 -22.89 9.62 12.59
CA ALA A 57 -23.52 9.98 13.86
C ALA A 57 -22.64 11.00 14.60
N THR A 58 -23.26 12.04 15.19
CA THR A 58 -22.64 13.11 16.00
C THR A 58 -21.94 12.60 17.27
N ALA A 59 -22.02 11.30 17.55
CA ALA A 59 -21.21 10.61 18.55
C ALA A 59 -20.27 9.64 17.80
N LEU A 60 -18.96 9.84 17.96
CA LEU A 60 -17.98 8.83 17.59
C LEU A 60 -18.40 7.51 18.28
N PRO A 61 -18.46 6.39 17.55
CA PRO A 61 -18.73 5.10 18.18
C PRO A 61 -17.60 4.87 19.18
N THR A 62 -17.93 4.71 20.46
CA THR A 62 -16.95 4.21 21.42
C THR A 62 -16.51 2.85 20.91
N ALA A 63 -15.21 2.63 20.77
CA ALA A 63 -14.56 1.53 20.07
C ALA A 63 -14.86 0.10 20.58
N GLN A 64 -15.92 -0.12 21.37
CA GLN A 64 -15.91 -1.14 22.42
C GLN A 64 -16.71 -2.44 22.21
N SER A 65 -17.29 -2.76 21.06
CA SER A 65 -18.00 -4.06 21.00
C SER A 65 -17.95 -4.88 19.72
N LEU A 66 -17.63 -4.31 18.56
CA LEU A 66 -17.52 -5.12 17.32
C LEU A 66 -16.09 -5.23 16.80
N PRO A 67 -15.33 -4.13 16.62
CA PRO A 67 -13.94 -4.24 16.16
C PRO A 67 -13.09 -5.04 17.14
N GLN A 68 -13.25 -4.84 18.45
CA GLN A 68 -12.49 -5.56 19.48
C GLN A 68 -12.82 -7.05 19.54
N LEU A 69 -14.05 -7.45 19.20
CA LEU A 69 -14.45 -8.86 19.08
C LEU A 69 -13.87 -9.52 17.82
N LEU A 70 -13.60 -8.73 16.77
CA LEU A 70 -13.03 -9.17 15.49
C LEU A 70 -11.49 -9.11 15.47
N THR A 71 -10.87 -8.25 16.28
CA THR A 71 -9.40 -8.08 16.37
C THR A 71 -8.80 -8.69 17.64
N GLY A 72 -9.60 -9.37 18.47
CA GLY A 72 -9.13 -10.13 19.63
C GLY A 72 -8.53 -9.31 20.78
N GLY A 73 -8.84 -8.01 20.90
CA GLY A 73 -8.28 -7.20 21.98
C GLY A 73 -8.58 -5.70 21.90
N ALA A 74 -8.13 -4.97 22.93
CA ALA A 74 -8.24 -3.52 23.01
C ALA A 74 -7.36 -2.86 21.94
N VAL A 75 -7.98 -2.33 20.88
CA VAL A 75 -7.31 -1.45 19.93
C VAL A 75 -7.00 -0.15 20.66
N SER A 76 -5.74 0.08 21.02
CA SER A 76 -5.30 1.40 21.49
C SER A 76 -5.56 2.38 20.35
N ALA A 77 -6.39 3.40 20.56
CA ALA A 77 -6.67 4.39 19.54
C ALA A 77 -5.34 5.06 19.14
N ALA A 78 -4.90 4.84 17.89
CA ALA A 78 -3.75 5.53 17.34
C ALA A 78 -4.12 7.02 17.21
N THR A 79 -3.70 7.83 18.17
CA THR A 79 -3.90 9.28 18.17
C THR A 79 -2.83 9.92 17.30
N GLY A 80 -3.03 9.81 15.98
CA GLY A 80 -2.20 10.43 14.96
C GLY A 80 -2.95 11.40 14.05
N LEU A 81 -4.24 11.65 14.32
CA LEU A 81 -5.12 12.43 13.45
C LEU A 81 -5.82 13.56 14.22
N SER A 82 -5.81 14.77 13.68
CA SER A 82 -6.65 15.90 14.08
C SER A 82 -7.54 16.34 12.93
N VAL A 83 -8.64 17.04 13.22
CA VAL A 83 -9.48 17.69 12.21
C VAL A 83 -9.44 19.17 12.47
N ASP A 84 -8.99 19.93 11.47
CA ASP A 84 -8.93 21.39 11.53
C ASP A 84 -10.34 22.00 11.46
N PRO A 85 -10.51 23.26 11.89
CA PRO A 85 -11.81 23.93 11.88
C PRO A 85 -12.47 24.05 10.49
N ASP A 86 -11.68 23.93 9.41
CA ASP A 86 -12.15 23.94 8.02
C ASP A 86 -12.58 22.54 7.52
N GLY A 87 -12.48 21.50 8.36
CA GLY A 87 -12.82 20.12 8.02
C GLY A 87 -11.67 19.30 7.47
N THR A 88 -10.47 19.87 7.33
CA THR A 88 -9.27 19.15 6.86
C THR A 88 -8.80 18.17 7.92
N VAL A 89 -8.58 16.91 7.55
CA VAL A 89 -7.96 15.92 8.44
C VAL A 89 -6.44 16.07 8.33
N ARG A 90 -5.73 16.14 9.46
CA ARG A 90 -4.27 16.26 9.51
C ARG A 90 -3.64 15.18 10.35
N LEU A 91 -2.42 14.82 10.00
CA LEU A 91 -1.55 14.04 10.87
C LEU A 91 -1.11 14.89 12.07
N SER A 92 -0.73 14.27 13.18
CA SER A 92 -0.12 14.96 14.33
C SER A 92 1.19 15.67 13.98
N SER A 93 1.82 15.31 12.86
CA SER A 93 2.95 16.03 12.25
C SER A 93 2.56 17.38 11.61
N GLY A 94 1.26 17.66 11.45
CA GLY A 94 0.73 18.84 10.79
C GLY A 94 0.49 18.67 9.28
N GLU A 95 0.75 17.50 8.70
CA GLU A 95 0.50 17.27 7.28
C GLU A 95 -0.99 17.04 7.00
N ALA A 96 -1.54 17.65 5.95
CA ALA A 96 -2.93 17.44 5.55
C ALA A 96 -3.11 16.10 4.82
N ILE A 97 -4.19 15.41 5.14
CA ILE A 97 -4.56 14.14 4.50
C ILE A 97 -5.66 14.44 3.50
N ALA A 98 -5.43 14.06 2.24
CA ALA A 98 -6.47 14.08 1.22
C ALA A 98 -7.60 13.11 1.64
N SER A 99 -8.69 13.64 2.17
CA SER A 99 -9.85 12.89 2.67
C SER A 99 -10.83 12.48 1.57
N ASN A 100 -10.35 12.37 0.33
CA ASN A 100 -11.18 11.99 -0.79
C ASN A 100 -11.64 10.53 -0.61
N PRO A 101 -12.93 10.22 -0.77
CA PRO A 101 -13.41 8.84 -0.78
C PRO A 101 -12.65 8.00 -1.83
N GLY A 102 -12.44 6.73 -1.51
CA GLY A 102 -11.63 5.80 -2.30
C GLY A 102 -10.12 5.92 -2.08
N THR A 103 -9.63 6.78 -1.17
CA THR A 103 -8.19 6.88 -0.87
C THR A 103 -7.76 5.89 0.22
N THR A 104 -6.75 5.08 -0.09
CA THR A 104 -5.95 4.33 0.91
C THR A 104 -4.63 5.05 1.13
N MET A 105 -4.33 5.46 2.36
CA MET A 105 -3.06 6.08 2.72
C MET A 105 -2.30 5.24 3.75
N ILE A 106 -1.03 4.98 3.50
CA ILE A 106 -0.10 4.33 4.41
C ILE A 106 1.03 5.32 4.69
N ALA A 107 1.08 5.83 5.91
CA ALA A 107 2.11 6.74 6.41
C ALA A 107 2.79 6.17 7.67
N GLY A 108 2.96 4.85 7.70
CA GLY A 108 3.50 4.10 8.82
C GLY A 108 3.99 2.73 8.37
N THR A 109 4.01 1.78 9.29
CA THR A 109 4.54 0.44 9.04
C THR A 109 3.41 -0.55 8.71
N VAL A 110 3.63 -1.37 7.68
CA VAL A 110 2.84 -2.57 7.39
C VAL A 110 3.80 -3.76 7.32
N ASP A 111 3.77 -4.59 8.35
CA ASP A 111 4.73 -5.69 8.54
C ASP A 111 4.00 -7.04 8.57
N ALA A 112 4.20 -7.82 7.51
CA ALA A 112 3.80 -9.22 7.44
C ALA A 112 5.02 -10.15 7.29
N SER A 113 6.22 -9.65 7.62
CA SER A 113 7.46 -10.41 7.47
C SER A 113 7.52 -11.62 8.41
N LEU A 114 8.20 -12.67 7.95
CA LEU A 114 8.50 -13.85 8.76
C LEU A 114 9.80 -14.50 8.29
N VAL A 115 10.92 -14.10 8.91
CA VAL A 115 12.27 -14.54 8.53
C VAL A 115 12.45 -16.04 8.79
N GLY A 116 13.01 -16.75 7.80
CA GLY A 116 13.26 -18.19 7.89
C GLY A 116 12.02 -19.06 7.62
N ALA A 117 10.89 -18.45 7.27
CA ALA A 117 9.68 -19.13 6.83
C ALA A 117 9.05 -18.39 5.64
N THR A 118 7.80 -18.72 5.31
CA THR A 118 7.03 -18.03 4.26
C THR A 118 6.68 -16.62 4.71
N GLY A 119 7.04 -15.62 3.90
CA GLY A 119 6.67 -14.22 4.14
C GLY A 119 5.16 -14.01 3.94
N GLY A 120 4.62 -12.97 4.54
CA GLY A 120 3.20 -12.62 4.41
C GLY A 120 2.86 -11.97 3.06
N GLN A 121 1.62 -11.52 2.95
CA GLN A 121 1.10 -10.84 1.77
C GLN A 121 0.52 -9.48 2.16
N VAL A 122 0.80 -8.45 1.39
CA VAL A 122 0.16 -7.13 1.53
C VAL A 122 -0.62 -6.78 0.27
N LEU A 123 -1.88 -6.40 0.45
CA LEU A 123 -2.70 -5.79 -0.60
C LEU A 123 -3.12 -4.39 -0.14
N ALA A 124 -2.69 -3.36 -0.85
CA ALA A 124 -3.19 -2.00 -0.68
C ALA A 124 -4.02 -1.60 -1.91
N THR A 125 -5.28 -1.18 -1.72
CA THR A 125 -6.16 -0.87 -2.85
C THR A 125 -7.11 0.31 -2.61
N GLY A 126 -7.46 1.02 -3.68
CA GLY A 126 -8.46 2.10 -3.69
C GLY A 126 -8.57 2.76 -5.08
N ASP A 127 -9.32 3.85 -5.17
CA ASP A 127 -9.25 4.74 -6.34
C ASP A 127 -7.89 5.44 -6.40
N ARG A 128 -7.36 5.79 -5.22
CA ARG A 128 -6.00 6.30 -5.03
C ARG A 128 -5.33 5.54 -3.91
N VAL A 129 -4.04 5.26 -4.08
CA VAL A 129 -3.19 4.68 -3.04
C VAL A 129 -2.00 5.61 -2.81
N GLU A 130 -1.79 6.04 -1.58
CA GLU A 130 -0.72 6.95 -1.19
C GLU A 130 0.17 6.30 -0.13
N LEU A 131 1.47 6.17 -0.42
CA LEU A 131 2.50 5.81 0.55
C LEU A 131 3.36 7.04 0.82
N ARG A 132 3.51 7.42 2.09
CA ARG A 132 4.31 8.58 2.53
C ARG A 132 5.16 8.19 3.71
N GLU A 133 6.48 8.21 3.58
CA GLU A 133 7.39 7.72 4.62
C GLU A 133 7.02 6.31 5.12
N ALA A 134 6.41 5.50 4.25
CA ALA A 134 5.86 4.21 4.61
C ALA A 134 6.97 3.15 4.67
N ASN A 135 6.78 2.16 5.54
CA ASN A 135 7.61 0.96 5.55
C ASN A 135 6.72 -0.27 5.38
N ILE A 136 6.77 -0.90 4.22
CA ILE A 136 6.08 -2.16 3.96
C ILE A 136 7.13 -3.28 3.94
N ASP A 137 7.03 -4.21 4.89
CA ASP A 137 7.94 -5.34 4.99
C ASP A 137 7.16 -6.65 5.01
N VAL A 138 7.33 -7.44 3.96
CA VAL A 138 6.75 -8.78 3.81
C VAL A 138 7.84 -9.81 3.57
N TYR A 139 9.07 -9.52 4.00
CA TYR A 139 10.22 -10.38 3.80
C TYR A 139 10.05 -11.77 4.45
N GLY A 140 10.55 -12.79 3.77
CA GLY A 140 10.31 -14.20 4.04
C GLY A 140 10.01 -14.90 2.70
N THR A 141 10.29 -16.20 2.58
CA THR A 141 10.22 -16.91 1.30
C THR A 141 8.86 -16.67 0.62
N GLY A 142 8.86 -16.08 -0.59
CA GLY A 142 7.67 -15.85 -1.38
C GLY A 142 6.67 -14.82 -0.82
N GLY A 143 7.03 -14.01 0.18
CA GLY A 143 6.15 -12.95 0.67
C GLY A 143 6.02 -11.81 -0.35
N THR A 144 4.80 -11.38 -0.65
CA THR A 144 4.51 -10.45 -1.76
C THR A 144 3.79 -9.19 -1.32
N ALA A 145 3.96 -8.11 -2.07
CA ALA A 145 3.17 -6.90 -1.90
C ALA A 145 2.57 -6.47 -3.25
N THR A 146 1.27 -6.21 -3.25
CA THR A 146 0.53 -5.67 -4.39
C THR A 146 -0.14 -4.36 -3.98
N LEU A 147 0.23 -3.28 -4.66
CA LEU A 147 -0.38 -1.98 -4.49
C LEU A 147 -1.13 -1.66 -5.78
N THR A 148 -2.44 -1.46 -5.68
CA THR A 148 -3.28 -1.22 -6.86
C THR A 148 -4.22 -0.04 -6.66
N ALA A 149 -4.16 0.93 -7.55
CA ALA A 149 -5.10 2.05 -7.60
C ALA A 149 -5.90 2.00 -8.90
N THR A 150 -7.16 2.44 -8.88
CA THR A 150 -7.89 2.67 -10.13
C THR A 150 -7.29 3.84 -10.91
N ASN A 151 -6.91 4.92 -10.20
CA ASN A 151 -6.40 6.16 -10.78
C ASN A 151 -4.91 6.33 -10.44
N ASP A 152 -4.58 6.78 -9.23
CA ASP A 152 -3.22 7.18 -8.89
C ASP A 152 -2.62 6.31 -7.78
N LEU A 153 -1.42 5.79 -8.03
CA LEU A 153 -0.55 5.22 -6.99
C LEU A 153 0.64 6.16 -6.80
N THR A 154 0.69 6.84 -5.67
CA THR A 154 1.78 7.74 -5.29
C THR A 154 2.61 7.13 -4.17
N ILE A 155 3.92 7.03 -4.36
CA ILE A 155 4.85 6.50 -3.37
C ILE A 155 5.96 7.53 -3.15
N THR A 156 5.97 8.16 -1.98
CA THR A 156 6.89 9.22 -1.62
C THR A 156 7.70 8.78 -0.40
N GLU A 157 9.03 8.83 -0.49
CA GLU A 157 9.95 8.66 0.65
C GLU A 157 9.78 7.34 1.41
N SER A 158 9.30 6.29 0.72
CA SER A 158 8.89 5.02 1.30
C SER A 158 9.84 3.87 0.98
N GLN A 159 9.81 2.85 1.85
CA GLN A 159 10.56 1.61 1.73
C GLN A 159 9.58 0.44 1.59
N ILE A 160 9.78 -0.40 0.58
CA ILE A 160 9.00 -1.63 0.36
C ILE A 160 9.98 -2.77 0.17
N ARG A 161 9.89 -3.78 1.03
CA ARG A 161 10.70 -5.00 0.96
C ARG A 161 9.81 -6.23 0.93
N THR A 162 9.98 -7.04 -0.11
CA THR A 162 9.28 -8.32 -0.28
C THR A 162 10.29 -9.46 -0.33
N GLY A 163 9.84 -10.68 -0.04
CA GLY A 163 10.65 -11.89 -0.24
C GLY A 163 10.32 -12.66 -1.53
N GLY A 164 9.26 -12.26 -2.24
CA GLY A 164 8.92 -12.64 -3.60
C GLY A 164 8.62 -11.42 -4.46
N ASP A 165 7.52 -11.43 -5.21
CA ASP A 165 7.17 -10.34 -6.13
C ASP A 165 6.70 -9.05 -5.43
N LEU A 166 7.01 -7.92 -6.06
CA LEU A 166 6.44 -6.60 -5.78
C LEU A 166 5.71 -6.10 -7.04
N THR A 167 4.41 -5.82 -6.91
CA THR A 167 3.57 -5.37 -8.02
C THR A 167 2.90 -4.03 -7.70
N LEU A 168 3.10 -3.04 -8.57
CA LEU A 168 2.53 -1.69 -8.48
C LEU A 168 1.67 -1.43 -9.72
N LEU A 169 0.36 -1.22 -9.56
CA LEU A 169 -0.58 -1.06 -10.67
C LEU A 169 -1.46 0.18 -10.48
N ALA A 170 -1.53 1.06 -11.48
CA ALA A 170 -2.46 2.20 -11.48
C ALA A 170 -2.77 2.70 -12.90
N GLU A 171 -3.61 3.72 -13.03
CA GLU A 171 -3.63 4.55 -14.24
C GLU A 171 -2.32 5.35 -14.31
N THR A 172 -1.97 6.06 -13.24
CA THR A 172 -0.67 6.72 -13.09
C THR A 172 0.07 6.20 -11.85
N VAL A 173 1.30 5.73 -12.03
CA VAL A 173 2.22 5.41 -10.93
C VAL A 173 3.26 6.51 -10.81
N GLN A 174 3.30 7.19 -9.65
CA GLN A 174 4.26 8.23 -9.31
C GLN A 174 5.13 7.76 -8.14
N ILE A 175 6.44 7.80 -8.31
CA ILE A 175 7.40 7.40 -7.28
C ILE A 175 8.42 8.52 -7.11
N GLN A 176 8.60 9.00 -5.89
CA GLN A 176 9.48 10.14 -5.61
C GLN A 176 10.27 9.96 -4.31
N ASP A 177 11.55 10.35 -4.35
CA ASP A 177 12.38 10.56 -3.16
C ASP A 177 12.57 12.06 -2.88
N THR A 178 13.28 12.37 -1.79
CA THR A 178 13.76 13.74 -1.54
C THR A 178 15.24 13.72 -1.17
N ALA A 179 15.86 14.90 -1.10
CA ALA A 179 17.25 15.00 -0.65
C ALA A 179 17.48 14.49 0.80
N ALA A 180 16.41 14.34 1.60
CA ALA A 180 16.50 13.90 3.00
C ALA A 180 16.20 12.41 3.17
N THR A 181 15.32 11.84 2.35
CA THR A 181 14.76 10.50 2.56
C THR A 181 14.77 9.70 1.24
N PRO A 182 15.39 8.51 1.24
CA PRO A 182 15.44 7.69 0.04
C PRO A 182 14.10 7.03 -0.26
N ILE A 183 13.94 6.60 -1.51
CA ILE A 183 12.95 5.58 -1.90
C ILE A 183 13.65 4.23 -2.10
N GLY A 184 13.08 3.15 -1.57
CA GLY A 184 13.66 1.82 -1.67
C GLY A 184 12.60 0.78 -2.03
N LEU A 185 12.70 0.21 -3.23
CA LEU A 185 11.83 -0.90 -3.66
C LEU A 185 12.68 -2.15 -3.81
N GLN A 186 12.48 -3.15 -2.96
CA GLN A 186 13.27 -4.37 -2.92
C GLN A 186 12.36 -5.59 -3.11
N ALA A 187 12.38 -6.16 -4.31
CA ALA A 187 11.68 -7.38 -4.64
C ALA A 187 12.58 -8.61 -4.48
N GLY A 188 12.13 -9.57 -3.68
CA GLY A 188 12.82 -10.85 -3.50
C GLY A 188 12.81 -11.72 -4.76
N ASP A 189 11.82 -11.53 -5.63
CA ASP A 189 11.73 -12.11 -6.98
C ASP A 189 11.62 -10.98 -8.03
N SER A 190 10.44 -10.75 -8.63
CA SER A 190 10.25 -9.78 -9.71
C SER A 190 9.65 -8.45 -9.23
N LEU A 191 10.03 -7.35 -9.88
CA LEU A 191 9.41 -6.04 -9.69
C LEU A 191 8.62 -5.66 -10.95
N THR A 192 7.31 -5.47 -10.80
CA THR A 192 6.44 -4.96 -11.88
C THR A 192 5.84 -3.63 -11.49
N ILE A 193 6.01 -2.62 -12.35
CA ILE A 193 5.40 -1.31 -12.23
C ILE A 193 4.62 -1.03 -13.51
N GLU A 194 3.29 -0.97 -13.41
CA GLU A 194 2.40 -0.74 -14.55
C GLU A 194 1.50 0.47 -14.30
N GLY A 195 1.61 1.47 -15.18
CA GLY A 195 0.73 2.63 -15.24
C GLY A 195 0.01 2.64 -16.57
N THR A 196 -1.31 2.43 -16.59
CA THR A 196 -2.04 2.32 -17.86
C THR A 196 -2.00 3.60 -18.68
N ASP A 197 -1.83 4.76 -18.04
CA ASP A 197 -1.51 6.05 -18.66
C ASP A 197 -0.02 6.38 -18.53
N ALA A 198 0.53 6.41 -17.31
CA ALA A 198 1.91 6.84 -17.08
C ALA A 198 2.62 6.12 -15.91
N VAL A 199 3.92 5.94 -16.04
CA VAL A 199 4.85 5.64 -14.95
C VAL A 199 5.86 6.76 -14.84
N GLU A 200 5.93 7.41 -13.68
CA GLU A 200 6.79 8.57 -13.42
C GLU A 200 7.65 8.30 -12.18
N ILE A 201 8.97 8.36 -12.35
CA ILE A 201 9.93 8.01 -11.29
C ILE A 201 10.91 9.17 -11.14
N PHE A 202 11.00 9.76 -9.95
CA PHE A 202 11.94 10.82 -9.62
C PHE A 202 12.70 10.43 -8.35
N ALA A 203 13.72 9.58 -8.52
CA ALA A 203 14.38 8.86 -7.44
C ALA A 203 15.90 9.08 -7.40
N LEU A 204 16.41 10.14 -8.03
CA LEU A 204 17.82 10.54 -7.95
C LEU A 204 18.08 11.76 -7.05
N ASN A 205 17.12 12.20 -6.23
CA ASN A 205 17.40 13.27 -5.26
C ASN A 205 18.18 12.76 -4.04
N HIS A 206 18.18 11.43 -3.78
CA HIS A 206 18.93 10.79 -2.70
C HIS A 206 19.86 9.68 -3.21
N PRO A 207 21.15 9.63 -2.81
CA PRO A 207 22.09 8.60 -3.29
C PRO A 207 21.77 7.18 -2.79
N GLY A 208 20.97 7.07 -1.72
CA GLY A 208 20.48 5.80 -1.17
C GLY A 208 19.22 5.26 -1.86
N SER A 209 18.68 5.96 -2.85
CA SER A 209 17.48 5.53 -3.55
C SER A 209 17.77 4.43 -4.57
N GLY A 210 16.87 3.45 -4.67
CA GLY A 210 17.12 2.29 -5.53
C GLY A 210 15.98 1.30 -5.66
N PHE A 211 15.86 0.73 -6.86
CA PHE A 211 14.88 -0.29 -7.21
C PHE A 211 15.63 -1.59 -7.50
N TYR A 212 15.30 -2.65 -6.77
CA TYR A 212 16.01 -3.92 -6.77
C TYR A 212 15.02 -5.06 -7.04
N ALA A 213 15.35 -5.92 -7.99
CA ALA A 213 14.67 -7.18 -8.23
C ALA A 213 15.72 -8.29 -8.38
N ASN A 214 15.56 -9.41 -7.67
CA ASN A 214 16.46 -10.55 -7.84
C ASN A 214 16.20 -11.32 -9.15
N ALA A 215 14.97 -11.23 -9.69
CA ALA A 215 14.59 -11.80 -10.97
C ALA A 215 14.37 -10.68 -12.01
N ASP A 216 13.26 -10.71 -12.74
CA ASP A 216 12.94 -9.72 -13.77
C ASP A 216 12.42 -8.41 -13.16
N MET A 217 12.70 -7.31 -13.85
CA MET A 217 12.12 -6.00 -13.57
C MET A 217 11.43 -5.47 -14.83
N VAL A 218 10.16 -5.08 -14.70
CA VAL A 218 9.34 -4.57 -15.79
C VAL A 218 8.72 -3.23 -15.41
N LEU A 219 8.97 -2.21 -16.23
CA LEU A 219 8.25 -0.94 -16.20
C LEU A 219 7.35 -0.89 -17.44
N ARG A 220 6.05 -0.68 -17.27
CA ARG A 220 5.09 -0.79 -18.37
C ARG A 220 4.08 0.35 -18.37
N SER A 221 3.85 0.93 -19.55
CA SER A 221 2.81 1.95 -19.73
C SER A 221 2.33 2.06 -21.17
N SER A 222 1.09 2.53 -21.40
CA SER A 222 0.59 2.77 -22.75
C SER A 222 1.07 4.09 -23.36
N GLN A 223 1.37 5.11 -22.54
CA GLN A 223 1.83 6.42 -23.03
C GLN A 223 3.30 6.67 -22.72
N ARG A 224 3.68 6.66 -21.43
CA ARG A 224 5.04 7.05 -21.04
C ARG A 224 5.54 6.31 -19.81
N VAL A 225 6.82 5.94 -19.86
CA VAL A 225 7.65 5.65 -18.69
C VAL A 225 8.71 6.74 -18.67
N GLN A 226 8.74 7.56 -17.61
CA GLN A 226 9.61 8.72 -17.54
C GLN A 226 10.36 8.83 -16.22
N GLY A 227 11.54 9.44 -16.29
CA GLY A 227 12.30 9.90 -15.12
C GLY A 227 13.51 9.04 -14.77
N ASP A 228 13.91 9.07 -13.50
CA ASP A 228 15.23 8.66 -13.06
C ASP A 228 15.22 7.81 -11.78
N ALA A 229 16.06 6.76 -11.77
CA ALA A 229 16.35 5.96 -10.59
C ALA A 229 17.62 5.12 -10.82
N ASN A 230 18.15 4.55 -9.75
CA ASN A 230 19.09 3.44 -9.86
C ASN A 230 18.32 2.12 -9.89
N PHE A 231 18.54 1.32 -10.93
CA PHE A 231 17.86 0.03 -11.13
C PHE A 231 18.86 -1.14 -11.06
N TRP A 232 18.48 -2.19 -10.33
CA TRP A 232 19.21 -3.47 -10.29
C TRP A 232 18.24 -4.62 -10.53
N SER A 233 18.50 -5.37 -11.59
CA SER A 233 17.75 -6.57 -11.96
C SER A 233 18.72 -7.75 -12.03
N GLY A 234 18.40 -8.84 -11.34
CA GLY A 234 19.16 -10.10 -11.46
C GLY A 234 18.82 -10.88 -12.74
N GLY A 235 17.65 -10.61 -13.33
CA GLY A 235 17.20 -11.09 -14.63
C GLY A 235 17.09 -9.95 -15.65
N ASN A 236 16.04 -9.99 -16.46
CA ASN A 236 15.83 -8.98 -17.50
C ASN A 236 15.27 -7.69 -16.91
N PHE A 237 15.81 -6.56 -17.34
CA PHE A 237 15.16 -5.27 -17.18
C PHE A 237 14.48 -4.89 -18.49
N ARG A 238 13.16 -4.70 -18.46
CA ARG A 238 12.35 -4.37 -19.64
C ARG A 238 11.51 -3.12 -19.39
N ILE A 239 11.40 -2.31 -20.44
CA ILE A 239 10.44 -1.22 -20.52
C ILE A 239 9.51 -1.56 -21.67
N GLU A 240 8.21 -1.62 -21.39
CA GLU A 240 7.21 -2.20 -22.29
C GLU A 240 5.98 -1.31 -22.45
N GLN A 241 5.27 -1.50 -23.56
CA GLN A 241 3.90 -1.06 -23.74
C GLN A 241 2.91 -2.09 -23.16
N LEU A 242 1.63 -1.71 -22.97
CA LEU A 242 0.60 -2.62 -22.43
C LEU A 242 0.37 -3.88 -23.30
N ASN A 243 0.71 -3.84 -24.58
CA ASN A 243 0.61 -4.98 -25.50
C ASN A 243 1.86 -5.89 -25.48
N GLY A 244 2.87 -5.58 -24.67
CA GLY A 244 4.13 -6.32 -24.57
C GLY A 244 5.21 -5.91 -25.57
N ASP A 245 4.95 -4.93 -26.44
CA ASP A 245 5.99 -4.36 -27.30
C ASP A 245 7.00 -3.55 -26.47
N LEU A 246 8.21 -3.35 -27.01
CA LEU A 246 9.20 -2.51 -26.35
C LEU A 246 8.70 -1.06 -26.23
N GLY A 247 8.86 -0.51 -25.03
CA GLY A 247 8.67 0.90 -24.72
C GLY A 247 10.02 1.63 -24.63
N GLY A 248 9.97 2.89 -24.22
CA GLY A 248 11.16 3.72 -23.98
C GLY A 248 11.07 4.43 -22.63
N LEU A 249 12.23 4.74 -22.06
CA LEU A 249 12.37 5.68 -20.95
C LEU A 249 12.64 7.06 -21.53
N VAL A 250 11.85 8.05 -21.12
CA VAL A 250 12.00 9.46 -21.53
C VAL A 250 12.41 10.37 -20.38
#